data_AF-K3WBD2-F1
#
_entry.id   AF-K3WBD2-F1
#
_cell.length_a   1.000
_cell.length_b   1.000
_cell.length_c   1.000
_cell.angle_alpha   90.00
_cell.angle_beta   90.00
_cell.angle_gamma   90.00
#
_symmetry.space_group_name_H-M   'P 1'
#
loop_
_entity.id
_entity.type
_entity.pdbx_description
1 polymer ?
#
loop_
_entity_poly.entity_id
_entity_poly.type
_entity_poly.pdbx_seq_one_letter_code
_entity_poly.pdbx_strand_id
1 'polypeptide(L)'
;MLDFKSHRFLGLTIVMHCIVEKWNEITRWYDARMMKAEREGKEPPRGFSLINQKTELIHILSLLLLITVLNTKINSKIQTRWSHCCCFID
;
A
#
# COMPACT_ATOMS: atom_id res chain seq x y z
N MET A 1 5.55 -20.55 -4.89
CA MET A 1 5.33 -19.35 -5.73
C MET A 1 4.09 -18.65 -5.20
N LEU A 2 4.16 -17.35 -4.93
CA LEU A 2 2.99 -16.56 -4.51
C LEU A 2 2.06 -16.42 -5.71
N ASP A 3 0.92 -17.12 -5.69
CA ASP A 3 -0.11 -16.93 -6.72
C ASP A 3 -0.46 -15.45 -6.85
N PHE A 4 -0.32 -14.91 -8.05
CA PHE A 4 -0.65 -13.52 -8.32
C PHE A 4 -2.17 -13.32 -8.20
N LYS A 5 -2.62 -12.58 -7.17
CA LYS A 5 -4.03 -12.19 -7.02
C LYS A 5 -4.12 -10.67 -6.97
N SER A 6 -4.72 -10.07 -7.99
CA SER A 6 -4.89 -8.62 -8.16
C SER A 6 -5.55 -7.93 -6.96
N HIS A 7 -6.50 -8.58 -6.27
CA HIS A 7 -7.13 -8.01 -5.07
C HIS A 7 -6.16 -7.83 -3.88
N ARG A 8 -5.09 -8.64 -3.79
CA ARG A 8 -4.09 -8.49 -2.71
C ARG A 8 -3.25 -7.23 -2.88
N PHE A 9 -3.01 -6.81 -4.12
CA PHE A 9 -2.29 -5.57 -4.43
C PHE A 9 -3.13 -4.33 -4.15
N LEU A 10 -4.44 -4.37 -4.43
CA LEU A 10 -5.34 -3.27 -4.09
C LEU A 10 -5.34 -3.01 -2.58
N GLY A 11 -5.46 -4.07 -1.77
CA GLY A 11 -5.45 -3.96 -0.30
C GLY A 11 -4.16 -3.33 0.22
N LEU A 12 -3.00 -3.78 -0.27
CA LEU A 12 -1.71 -3.20 0.12
C LEU A 12 -1.56 -1.74 -0.31
N THR A 13 -1.98 -1.41 -1.53
CA THR A 13 -1.92 -0.04 -2.08
C THR A 13 -2.76 0.91 -1.23
N ILE A 14 -3.97 0.50 -0.85
CA ILE A 14 -4.87 1.29 0.02
C ILE A 14 -4.24 1.49 1.40
N VAL A 15 -3.70 0.43 2.01
CA VAL A 15 -3.05 0.53 3.32
C VAL A 15 -1.84 1.46 3.28
N MET A 16 -0.98 1.33 2.27
CA MET A 16 0.17 2.21 2.11
C MET A 16 -0.25 3.66 1.87
N HIS A 17 -1.29 3.89 1.06
CA HIS A 17 -1.85 5.23 0.86
C HIS A 17 -2.33 5.84 2.19
N CYS A 18 -3.13 5.12 2.97
CA CYS A 18 -3.61 5.61 4.27
C CYS A 18 -2.46 5.91 5.24
N ILE A 19 -1.39 5.12 5.27
CA ILE A 19 -0.24 5.36 6.13
C ILE A 19 0.50 6.64 5.70
N VAL A 20 0.71 6.85 4.39
CA VAL A 20 1.37 8.06 3.87
C VAL A 20 0.51 9.30 4.14
N GLU A 21 -0.80 9.19 3.92
CA GLU A 21 -1.77 10.27 4.13
C GLU A 21 -1.82 10.70 5.60
N LYS A 22 -1.91 9.73 6.52
CA LYS A 22 -1.98 9.98 7.97
C LYS A 22 -0.62 10.05 8.66
N TRP A 23 0.46 10.16 7.90
CA TRP A 23 1.82 10.07 8.43
C TRP A 23 2.06 10.96 9.66
N ASN A 24 1.68 12.23 9.55
CA ASN A 24 1.92 13.20 10.61
C ASN A 24 1.09 12.88 11.87
N GLU A 25 -0.13 12.38 11.69
CA GLU A 25 -1.00 11.97 12.80
C GLU A 25 -0.43 10.74 13.52
N ILE A 26 0.02 9.75 12.76
CA ILE A 26 0.64 8.53 13.28
C ILE A 26 1.90 8.86 14.06
N THR A 27 2.80 9.67 13.48
CA THR A 27 4.04 10.09 14.15
C THR A 27 3.73 10.83 15.45
N ARG A 28 2.82 11.82 15.41
CA ARG A 28 2.40 12.56 16.62
C ARG A 28 1.80 11.64 17.69
N TRP A 29 1.04 10.64 17.28
CA TRP A 29 0.45 9.67 18.21
C TRP A 29 1.52 8.82 18.90
N TYR A 30 2.55 8.39 18.16
CA TYR A 30 3.70 7.68 18.75
C TYR A 30 4.49 8.58 19.70
N ASP A 31 4.79 9.81 19.30
CA ASP A 31 5.52 10.77 20.15
C ASP A 31 4.77 11.05 21.45
N ALA A 32 3.45 11.24 21.39
CA ALA A 32 2.61 11.43 22.56
C ALA A 32 2.65 10.22 23.52
N ARG A 33 2.73 8.99 22.98
CA ARG A 33 2.86 7.77 23.79
C ARG A 33 4.22 7.66 24.44
N MET A 34 5.29 8.03 23.74
CA MET A 34 6.65 8.09 24.30
C MET A 34 6.69 9.06 25.48
N MET A 35 6.24 10.30 25.26
CA MET A 35 6.20 11.33 26.31
C MET A 35 5.33 10.92 27.50
N LYS A 36 4.23 10.21 27.25
CA LYS A 36 3.37 9.70 28.33
C LYS A 36 4.08 8.65 29.18
N ALA A 37 4.77 7.69 28.56
CA ALA A 37 5.51 6.67 29.29
C ALA A 37 6.65 7.28 30.13
N GLU A 38 7.38 8.23 29.56
CA GLU A 38 8.42 8.99 30.27
C GLU A 38 7.86 9.72 31.51
N ARG A 39 6.73 10.41 31.37
CA ARG A 39 6.06 11.10 32.50
C ARG A 39 5.57 10.14 33.58
N GLU A 40 5.15 8.93 33.20
CA GLU A 40 4.70 7.90 34.14
C GLU A 40 5.86 7.09 34.74
N GLY A 41 7.12 7.41 34.39
CA GLY A 41 8.29 6.64 34.84
C GLY A 41 8.29 5.19 34.36
N LYS A 42 7.54 4.89 33.29
CA LYS A 42 7.44 3.57 32.68
C LYS A 42 8.43 3.43 31.55
N GLU A 43 8.81 2.19 31.26
CA GLU A 43 9.60 1.89 30.07
C GLU A 43 8.86 2.39 28.81
N PRO A 44 9.50 3.22 27.97
CA PRO A 44 8.86 3.75 26.79
C PRO A 44 8.57 2.63 25.77
N PRO A 45 7.39 2.65 25.12
CA PRO A 45 7.10 1.69 24.06
C PRO A 45 8.07 1.85 22.90
N ARG A 46 8.20 0.82 22.05
CA ARG A 46 9.02 0.93 20.84
C ARG A 46 8.46 2.08 19.96
N GLY A 47 9.33 3.00 19.55
CA GLY A 47 8.98 4.15 18.72
C GLY A 47 8.42 3.77 17.35
N PHE A 48 8.00 4.76 16.56
CA PHE A 48 7.46 4.51 15.22
C PHE A 48 8.57 3.96 14.29
N SER A 49 8.54 2.65 14.03
CA SER A 49 9.59 1.95 13.26
C SER A 49 9.78 2.46 11.83
N LEU A 50 8.78 3.17 11.27
CA LEU A 50 8.82 3.70 9.91
C LEU A 50 9.26 5.16 9.85
N ILE A 51 9.62 5.82 10.94
CA ILE A 51 9.81 7.29 11.00
C ILE A 51 10.75 7.85 9.90
N ASN A 52 11.77 7.09 9.52
CA ASN A 52 12.75 7.47 8.48
C ASN A 52 12.49 6.85 7.10
N GLN A 53 11.37 6.13 6.93
CA GLN A 53 11.07 5.34 5.73
C GLN A 53 9.90 5.92 4.91
N LYS A 54 9.52 7.18 5.16
CA LYS A 54 8.37 7.80 4.47
C LYS A 54 8.57 7.84 2.96
N THR A 55 9.77 8.22 2.52
CA THR A 55 10.12 8.39 1.11
C THR A 55 10.09 7.05 0.38
N GLU A 56 10.64 6.02 1.01
CA GLU A 56 10.64 4.65 0.53
C GLU A 56 9.20 4.14 0.39
N LEU A 57 8.33 4.44 1.35
CA LEU A 57 6.92 4.08 1.30
C LEU A 57 6.20 4.78 0.13
N ILE A 58 6.51 6.05 -0.13
CA ILE A 58 5.98 6.81 -1.27
C ILE A 58 6.46 6.21 -2.60
N HIS A 59 7.74 5.83 -2.69
CA HIS A 59 8.29 5.19 -3.88
C HIS A 59 7.62 3.82 -4.15
N ILE A 60 7.46 3.00 -3.11
CA ILE A 60 6.77 1.71 -3.23
C ILE A 60 5.32 1.93 -3.64
N LEU A 61 4.61 2.89 -3.05
CA LEU A 61 3.24 3.22 -3.42
C LEU A 61 3.13 3.64 -4.89
N SER A 62 4.07 4.45 -5.38
CA SER A 62 4.13 4.88 -6.78
C SER A 62 4.29 3.70 -7.75
N LEU A 63 5.14 2.74 -7.39
CA LEU A 63 5.32 1.50 -8.16
C LEU A 63 4.06 0.62 -8.13
N LEU A 64 3.43 0.48 -6.97
CA LEU A 64 2.20 -0.31 -6.83
C LEU A 64 1.03 0.27 -7.63
N LEU A 65 0.90 1.60 -7.66
CA LEU A 65 -0.08 2.29 -8.51
C LEU A 65 0.19 2.02 -10.00
N LEU A 66 1.45 2.14 -10.44
CA LEU A 66 1.83 1.85 -11.82
C LEU A 66 1.52 0.39 -12.20
N ILE A 67 1.88 -0.57 -11.34
CA ILE A 67 1.60 -1.99 -11.55
C ILE A 67 0.09 -2.22 -11.65
N THR A 68 -0.71 -1.57 -10.81
CA THR A 68 -2.17 -1.66 -10.85
C THR A 68 -2.73 -1.16 -12.18
N VAL A 69 -2.28 0.01 -12.66
CA VAL A 69 -2.69 0.59 -13.95
C VAL A 69 -2.27 -0.30 -15.13
N LEU A 70 -1.06 -0.86 -15.10
CA LEU A 70 -0.60 -1.77 -16.14
C LEU A 70 -1.43 -3.06 -16.15
N ASN A 71 -1.73 -3.62 -14.98
CA ASN A 71 -2.52 -4.84 -14.87
C ASN A 71 -3.97 -4.64 -15.33
N THR A 72 -4.62 -3.52 -15.01
CA THR A 72 -5.97 -3.25 -15.51
C THR A 72 -5.98 -3.11 -17.04
N LYS A 73 -4.98 -2.44 -17.61
CA LYS A 73 -4.84 -2.28 -19.07
C LYS A 73 -4.53 -3.60 -19.78
N ILE A 74 -3.70 -4.46 -19.21
CA ILE A 74 -3.40 -5.78 -19.77
C ILE A 74 -4.65 -6.66 -19.70
N ASN A 75 -5.32 -6.71 -18.55
CA ASN A 75 -6.53 -7.51 -18.38
C ASN A 75 -7.68 -7.04 -19.27
N SER A 76 -7.85 -5.73 -19.48
CA SER A 76 -8.86 -5.20 -20.41
C SER A 76 -8.54 -5.56 -21.86
N LYS A 77 -7.27 -5.47 -22.28
CA LYS A 77 -6.82 -5.93 -23.60
C LYS A 77 -7.03 -7.43 -23.80
N ILE A 78 -6.67 -8.23 -22.81
CA ILE A 78 -6.87 -9.68 -22.81
C ILE A 78 -8.37 -9.97 -22.98
N GLN A 79 -9.25 -9.36 -22.19
CA GLN A 79 -10.70 -9.51 -22.32
C GLN A 79 -11.20 -9.17 -23.73
N THR A 80 -10.80 -8.03 -24.30
CA THR A 80 -11.20 -7.66 -25.67
C THR A 80 -10.67 -8.64 -26.73
N ARG A 81 -9.47 -9.20 -26.53
CA ARG A 81 -8.90 -10.20 -27.44
C ARG A 81 -9.65 -11.53 -27.37
N TRP A 82 -10.04 -11.97 -26.17
CA TRP A 82 -10.89 -13.17 -26.02
C TRP A 82 -12.28 -12.95 -26.62
N SER A 83 -12.89 -11.77 -26.44
CA SER A 83 -14.17 -11.44 -27.10
C SER A 83 -14.05 -11.44 -28.63
N HIS A 84 -12.96 -10.92 -29.19
CA HIS A 84 -12.75 -10.92 -30.64
C HIS A 84 -12.45 -12.32 -31.19
N CYS A 85 -11.77 -13.18 -30.43
CA CYS A 85 -11.55 -14.58 -30.81
C CYS A 85 -12.82 -15.45 -30.63
N CYS A 86 -13.70 -15.14 -29.67
CA CYS A 86 -14.98 -15.84 -29.51
C CYS A 86 -16.02 -15.45 -30.57
N CYS A 87 -15.92 -14.29 -31.22
CA CYS A 87 -16.78 -13.91 -32.35
C CYS A 87 -16.40 -14.56 -33.69
N PHE A 88 -15.41 -15.45 -33.74
CA PHE A 88 -14.96 -16.13 -34.96
C PHE A 88 -15.29 -17.64 -34.96
N ILE A 89 -16.05 -18.11 -33.97
CA ILE A 89 -16.64 -19.44 -33.92
C ILE A 89 -18.16 -19.26 -33.98
N ASP A 90 -18.66 -18.91 -35.15
CA ASP A 90 -20.04 -19.15 -35.62
C ASP A 90 -20.00 -19.24 -37.15
#